data_AF-A0AAD9KD69-F1
#
_entry.id   AF-A0AAD9KD69-F1
#
_cell.length_a   1.000
_cell.length_b   1.000
_cell.length_c   1.000
_cell.angle_alpha   90.00
_cell.angle_beta   90.00
_cell.angle_gamma   90.00
#
_symmetry.space_group_name_H-M   'P 1'
#
loop_
_entity.id
_entity.type
_entity.pdbx_description
1 polymer ?
#
loop_
_entity_poly.entity_id
_entity_poly.type
_entity_poly.pdbx_seq_one_letter_code
_entity_poly.pdbx_strand_id
1 'polypeptide(L)'
;MPEREDDHLTPATRLLEKRREMAEVEQALGAQKEEFQMKMESLQQRREELERKEFQLKESLLKFDKFLKENDSKRARAIKKANDERELTKSKDKEISRLKVETELLVKQKEKLQKKMDKNVIYHRYLEKVLESAEEFHEIREIIARYDTLTTTHEDKNNEILGYNNQLSGLQTRLDKAQSEAVKLESWWTHIKNTAAKKTLLLGRVKMATHNLYQLVSRHQKSHQEEGEVEDTNEQLAKIQQYIQDLTHITQEIKRAEAAALSYAGASSSQ
;
A
#
# COMPACT_ATOMS: atom_id res chain seq x y z
N MET A 1 11.62 33.84 153.18
CA MET A 1 11.55 34.87 154.24
C MET A 1 12.94 34.93 154.84
N PRO A 2 13.63 36.08 154.80
CA PRO A 2 13.23 37.43 155.22
C PRO A 2 13.30 38.42 154.04
N GLU A 3 13.01 39.72 154.05
CA GLU A 3 12.34 40.69 154.93
C GLU A 3 11.82 41.79 153.95
N ARG A 4 10.65 42.37 154.21
CA ARG A 4 9.93 43.26 153.28
C ARG A 4 10.43 44.70 153.40
N GLU A 5 11.24 45.16 152.44
CA GLU A 5 11.60 46.57 152.25
C GLU A 5 10.51 47.35 151.48
N ASP A 6 9.25 47.30 151.94
CA ASP A 6 8.12 47.91 151.23
C ASP A 6 7.23 48.78 152.15
N ASP A 7 7.82 49.33 153.23
CA ASP A 7 7.09 50.08 154.27
C ASP A 7 7.43 51.58 154.39
N HIS A 8 8.35 52.14 153.60
CA HIS A 8 8.67 53.59 153.65
C HIS A 8 8.91 54.26 152.29
N LEU A 9 8.01 54.03 151.33
CA LEU A 9 7.85 54.96 150.20
C LEU A 9 6.62 55.82 150.45
N THR A 10 6.81 57.14 150.55
CA THR A 10 5.70 58.10 150.60
C THR A 10 4.83 57.93 149.35
N PRO A 11 3.51 58.22 149.39
CA PRO A 11 2.65 58.19 148.21
C PRO A 11 3.23 58.95 147.00
N ALA A 12 4.05 59.97 147.26
CA ALA A 12 4.79 60.73 146.26
C ALA A 12 5.91 59.94 145.54
N THR A 13 6.67 59.07 146.22
CA THR A 13 7.76 58.29 145.58
C THR A 13 7.23 57.09 144.78
N ARG A 14 6.19 56.39 145.25
CA ARG A 14 5.49 55.37 144.43
C ARG A 14 4.85 55.97 143.18
N LEU A 15 4.34 57.21 143.27
CA LEU A 15 3.82 57.94 142.11
C LEU A 15 4.93 58.29 141.11
N LEU A 16 6.12 58.69 141.58
CA LEU A 16 7.27 58.99 140.72
C LEU A 16 7.80 57.73 140.03
N GLU A 17 7.87 56.60 140.72
CA GLU A 17 8.22 55.31 140.13
C GLU A 17 7.19 54.88 139.08
N LYS A 18 5.89 54.97 139.40
CA LYS A 18 4.83 54.70 138.41
C LYS A 18 4.87 55.66 137.23
N ARG A 19 5.22 56.93 137.42
CA ARG A 19 5.41 57.91 136.32
C ARG A 19 6.62 57.56 135.47
N ARG A 20 7.72 57.10 136.08
CA ARG A 20 8.91 56.65 135.35
C ARG A 20 8.64 55.37 134.57
N GLU A 21 7.98 54.39 135.17
CA GLU A 21 7.52 53.17 134.48
C GLU A 21 6.57 53.51 133.33
N MET A 22 5.60 54.42 133.54
CA MET A 22 4.72 54.87 132.45
C MET A 22 5.49 55.59 131.34
N ALA A 23 6.48 56.43 131.67
CA ALA A 23 7.32 57.10 130.67
C ALA A 23 8.22 56.11 129.89
N GLU A 24 8.79 55.11 130.56
CA GLU A 24 9.57 54.04 129.93
C GLU A 24 8.68 53.18 129.01
N VAL A 25 7.45 52.85 129.44
CA VAL A 25 6.47 52.12 128.61
C VAL A 25 5.98 52.97 127.43
N GLU A 26 5.72 54.27 127.63
CA GLU A 26 5.35 55.20 126.55
C GLU A 26 6.49 55.37 125.54
N GLN A 27 7.74 55.47 126.00
CA GLN A 27 8.92 55.54 125.13
C GLN A 27 9.11 54.23 124.35
N ALA A 28 8.99 53.07 125.00
CA ALA A 28 9.06 51.76 124.34
C ALA A 28 7.93 51.56 123.33
N LEU A 29 6.71 51.99 123.66
CA LEU A 29 5.57 51.97 122.75
C LEU A 29 5.78 52.93 121.56
N GLY A 30 6.38 54.10 121.79
CA GLY A 30 6.79 55.04 120.74
C GLY A 30 7.80 54.42 119.78
N ALA A 31 8.87 53.82 120.30
CA ALA A 31 9.88 53.12 119.51
C ALA A 31 9.29 51.95 118.72
N GLN A 32 8.38 51.16 119.33
CA GLN A 32 7.73 50.05 118.63
C GLN A 32 6.78 50.54 117.51
N LYS A 33 6.10 51.68 117.71
CA LYS A 33 5.28 52.33 116.67
C LYS A 33 6.13 52.82 115.51
N GLU A 34 7.28 53.45 115.78
CA GLU A 34 8.22 53.88 114.74
C GLU A 34 8.81 52.68 113.97
N GLU A 35 9.21 51.61 114.67
CA GLU A 35 9.71 50.39 114.01
C GLU A 35 8.65 49.72 113.13
N PHE A 36 7.41 49.64 113.63
CA PHE A 36 6.28 49.12 112.85
C PHE A 36 6.01 50.00 111.63
N GLN A 37 6.05 51.33 111.78
CA GLN A 37 5.87 52.27 110.68
C GLN A 37 6.95 52.10 109.61
N MET A 38 8.24 52.02 109.99
CA MET A 38 9.34 51.76 109.06
C MET A 38 9.18 50.41 108.34
N LYS A 39 8.78 49.35 109.04
CA LYS A 39 8.48 48.04 108.44
C LYS A 39 7.30 48.12 107.46
N MET A 40 6.24 48.84 107.82
CA MET A 40 5.08 49.04 106.96
C MET A 40 5.44 49.79 105.68
N GLU A 41 6.25 50.85 105.78
CA GLU A 41 6.74 51.60 104.62
C GLU A 41 7.64 50.74 103.71
N SER A 42 8.55 49.96 104.28
CA SER A 42 9.41 49.03 103.51
C SER A 42 8.58 47.94 102.81
N LEU A 43 7.59 47.36 103.51
CA LEU A 43 6.67 46.38 102.91
C LEU A 43 5.81 47.01 101.81
N GLN A 44 5.37 48.25 102.00
CA GLN A 44 4.61 48.99 100.99
C GLN A 44 5.45 49.23 99.73
N GLN A 45 6.70 49.72 99.89
CA GLN A 45 7.64 49.89 98.77
C GLN A 45 7.91 48.57 98.05
N ARG A 46 8.11 47.47 98.81
CA ARG A 46 8.34 46.14 98.23
C ARG A 46 7.13 45.64 97.44
N ARG A 47 5.92 45.91 97.95
CA ARG A 47 4.66 45.55 97.29
C ARG A 47 4.49 46.32 95.97
N GLU A 48 4.75 47.63 95.98
CA GLU A 48 4.73 48.46 94.77
C GLU A 48 5.79 48.06 93.74
N GLU A 49 7.00 47.69 94.19
CA GLU A 49 8.06 47.19 93.31
C GLU A 49 7.66 45.85 92.64
N LEU A 50 7.05 44.95 93.40
CA LEU A 50 6.55 43.68 92.87
C LEU A 50 5.42 43.88 91.85
N GLU A 51 4.48 44.79 92.13
CA GLU A 51 3.42 45.13 91.17
C GLU A 51 3.99 45.72 89.87
N ARG A 52 5.01 46.60 89.96
CA ARG A 52 5.70 47.12 88.76
C ARG A 52 6.38 46.01 87.97
N LYS A 53 7.08 45.08 88.63
CA LYS A 53 7.73 43.94 87.97
C LYS A 53 6.72 42.99 87.35
N GLU A 54 5.60 42.73 88.01
CA GLU A 54 4.51 41.92 87.49
C GLU A 54 3.91 42.56 86.23
N PHE A 55 3.67 43.87 86.26
CA PHE A 55 3.19 44.62 85.10
C PHE A 55 4.17 44.55 83.92
N GLN A 56 5.46 44.78 84.16
CA GLN A 56 6.50 44.66 83.12
C GLN A 56 6.58 43.25 82.54
N LEU A 57 6.46 42.22 83.39
CA LEU A 57 6.48 40.83 82.92
C LEU A 57 5.26 40.52 82.05
N LYS A 58 4.06 40.94 82.46
CA LYS A 58 2.83 40.81 81.66
C LYS A 58 2.96 41.53 80.31
N GLU A 59 3.49 42.74 80.29
CA GLU A 59 3.73 43.49 79.06
C GLU A 59 4.75 42.78 78.14
N SER A 60 5.83 42.24 78.72
CA SER A 60 6.84 41.49 77.98
C SER A 60 6.28 40.20 77.36
N LEU A 61 5.41 39.48 78.08
CA LEU A 61 4.74 38.28 77.58
C LEU A 61 3.84 38.59 76.38
N LEU A 62 3.08 39.70 76.42
CA LEU A 62 2.26 40.12 75.29
C LEU A 62 3.12 40.47 74.06
N LYS A 63 4.25 41.16 74.26
CA LYS A 63 5.19 41.45 73.17
C LYS A 63 5.80 40.17 72.59
N PHE A 64 6.14 39.20 73.45
CA PHE A 64 6.72 37.92 73.02
C PHE A 64 5.71 37.06 72.25
N ASP A 65 4.47 36.96 72.72
CA ASP A 65 3.39 36.27 72.01
C ASP A 65 3.13 36.90 70.63
N LYS A 66 3.09 38.23 70.57
CA LYS A 66 2.97 38.96 69.30
C LYS A 66 4.15 38.66 68.36
N PHE A 67 5.38 38.68 68.88
CA PHE A 67 6.59 38.37 68.11
C PHE A 67 6.56 36.94 67.57
N LEU A 68 6.18 35.95 68.39
CA LEU A 68 6.07 34.55 67.95
C LEU A 68 5.04 34.40 66.83
N LYS A 69 3.84 34.98 66.97
CA LYS A 69 2.80 34.97 65.93
C LYS A 69 3.28 35.60 64.62
N GLU A 70 3.96 36.75 64.71
CA GLU A 70 4.51 37.42 63.54
C GLU A 70 5.63 36.61 62.87
N ASN A 71 6.50 35.97 63.67
CA ASN A 71 7.58 35.12 63.17
C ASN A 71 7.03 33.87 62.48
N ASP A 72 6.09 33.18 63.12
CA ASP A 72 5.40 32.01 62.55
C ASP A 72 4.68 32.38 61.25
N SER A 73 4.05 33.56 61.20
CA SER A 73 3.44 34.09 59.98
C SER A 73 4.46 34.34 58.87
N LYS A 74 5.64 34.89 59.20
CA LYS A 74 6.75 35.08 58.23
C LYS A 74 7.30 33.73 57.75
N ARG A 75 7.51 32.78 58.66
CA ARG A 75 7.97 31.42 58.35
C ARG A 75 6.98 30.70 57.45
N ALA A 76 5.69 30.75 57.77
CA ALA A 76 4.64 30.14 56.96
C ALA A 76 4.58 30.73 55.55
N ARG A 77 4.69 32.07 55.40
CA ARG A 77 4.76 32.72 54.09
C ARG A 77 6.00 32.30 53.29
N ALA A 78 7.17 32.23 53.93
CA ALA A 78 8.41 31.82 53.28
C ALA A 78 8.33 30.37 52.79
N ILE A 79 7.80 29.45 53.61
CA ILE A 79 7.60 28.05 53.23
C ILE A 79 6.61 27.93 52.07
N LYS A 80 5.47 28.65 52.15
CA LYS A 80 4.47 28.63 51.08
C LYS A 80 5.08 29.13 49.76
N LYS A 81 5.78 30.28 49.79
CA LYS A 81 6.43 30.82 48.59
C LYS A 81 7.46 29.85 48.00
N ALA A 82 8.28 29.22 48.83
CA ALA A 82 9.26 28.23 48.39
C ALA A 82 8.60 26.99 47.75
N ASN A 83 7.46 26.54 48.28
CA ASN A 83 6.70 25.42 47.70
C ASN A 83 6.05 25.82 46.37
N ASP A 84 5.39 26.98 46.31
CA ASP A 84 4.75 27.48 45.08
C ASP A 84 5.80 27.64 43.95
N GLU A 85 6.99 28.14 44.27
CA GLU A 85 8.10 28.30 43.33
C GLU A 85 8.69 26.95 42.87
N ARG A 86 8.78 25.96 43.77
CA ARG A 86 9.17 24.58 43.40
C ARG A 86 8.17 23.92 42.47
N GLU A 87 6.87 24.06 42.72
CA GLU A 87 5.84 23.49 41.85
C GLU A 87 5.81 24.19 40.48
N LEU A 88 5.99 25.51 40.45
CA LEU A 88 6.13 26.26 39.20
C LEU A 88 7.34 25.78 38.39
N THR A 89 8.49 25.59 39.04
CA THR A 89 9.71 25.08 38.40
C THR A 89 9.47 23.69 37.80
N LYS A 90 8.86 22.76 38.54
CA LYS A 90 8.51 21.43 38.04
C LYS A 90 7.58 21.49 36.81
N SER A 91 6.62 22.41 36.80
CA SER A 91 5.71 22.58 35.66
C SER A 91 6.47 23.09 34.43
N LYS A 92 7.36 24.09 34.62
CA LYS A 92 8.20 24.64 33.55
C LYS A 92 9.21 23.63 33.01
N ASP A 93 9.79 22.78 33.86
CA ASP A 93 10.70 21.72 33.42
C ASP A 93 10.00 20.69 32.53
N LYS A 94 8.74 20.35 32.82
CA LYS A 94 7.93 19.48 31.96
C LYS A 94 7.63 20.13 30.61
N GLU A 95 7.32 21.43 30.62
CA GLU A 95 7.08 22.20 29.39
C GLU A 95 8.35 22.29 28.53
N ILE A 96 9.50 22.61 29.14
CA ILE A 96 10.81 22.62 28.48
C ILE A 96 11.13 21.25 27.87
N SER A 97 10.91 20.18 28.63
CA SER A 97 11.16 18.82 28.15
C SER A 97 10.29 18.48 26.93
N ARG A 98 9.01 18.86 26.96
CA ARG A 98 8.10 18.69 25.82
C ARG A 98 8.56 19.47 24.59
N LEU A 99 8.86 20.75 24.75
CA LEU A 99 9.29 21.63 23.66
C LEU A 99 10.62 21.18 23.06
N LYS A 100 11.54 20.64 23.87
CA LYS A 100 12.80 20.07 23.37
C LYS A 100 12.56 18.87 22.43
N VAL A 101 11.68 17.95 22.82
CA VAL A 101 11.31 16.79 21.99
C VAL A 101 10.65 17.24 20.69
N GLU A 102 9.73 18.21 20.77
CA GLU A 102 9.05 18.76 19.59
C GLU A 102 10.04 19.44 18.64
N THR A 103 10.97 20.23 19.17
CA THR A 103 12.02 20.89 18.39
C THR A 103 12.90 19.86 17.68
N GLU A 104 13.31 18.80 18.38
CA GLU A 104 14.11 17.72 17.78
C GLU A 104 13.37 17.03 16.63
N LEU A 105 12.07 16.78 16.79
CA LEU A 105 11.24 16.16 15.76
C LEU A 105 11.10 17.08 14.54
N LEU A 106 10.86 18.37 14.74
CA LEU A 106 10.76 19.36 13.67
C LEU A 106 12.08 19.52 12.92
N VAL A 107 13.23 19.50 13.62
CA VAL A 107 14.56 19.52 13.00
C VAL A 107 14.74 18.29 12.11
N LYS A 108 14.40 17.08 12.60
CA LYS A 108 14.46 15.85 11.78
C LYS A 108 13.55 15.93 10.55
N GLN A 109 12.36 16.51 10.67
CA GLN A 109 11.47 16.71 9.52
C GLN A 109 12.06 17.69 8.51
N LYS A 110 12.59 18.83 8.97
CA LYS A 110 13.28 19.81 8.14
C LYS A 110 14.44 19.17 7.37
N GLU A 111 15.29 18.39 8.04
CA GLU A 111 16.40 17.69 7.40
C GLU A 111 15.94 16.69 6.33
N LYS A 112 14.86 15.95 6.58
CA LYS A 112 14.27 15.03 5.59
C LYS A 112 13.77 15.79 4.35
N LEU A 113 13.10 16.92 4.55
CA LEU A 113 12.60 17.76 3.46
C LEU A 113 13.75 18.41 2.69
N GLN A 114 14.78 18.89 3.39
CA GLN A 114 15.98 19.46 2.79
C GLN A 114 16.67 18.44 1.87
N LYS A 115 16.86 17.20 2.34
CA LYS A 115 17.43 16.12 1.51
C LYS A 115 16.61 15.83 0.26
N LYS A 116 15.27 15.92 0.33
CA LYS A 116 14.40 15.78 -0.85
C LYS A 116 14.56 16.96 -1.81
N MET A 117 14.65 18.17 -1.27
CA MET A 117 14.86 19.38 -2.06
C MET A 117 16.21 19.32 -2.79
N ASP A 118 17.29 18.96 -2.09
CA ASP A 118 18.63 18.87 -2.66
C ASP A 118 18.70 17.83 -3.80
N LYS A 119 17.99 16.70 -3.63
CA LYS A 119 17.83 15.68 -4.68
C LYS A 119 17.05 16.18 -5.89
N ASN A 120 16.11 17.11 -5.71
CA ASN A 120 15.25 17.60 -6.79
C ASN A 120 15.81 18.85 -7.48
N VAL A 121 16.68 19.62 -6.80
CA VAL A 121 17.33 20.82 -7.35
C VAL A 121 18.09 20.54 -8.64
N ILE A 122 18.66 19.34 -8.79
CA ILE A 122 19.38 18.98 -10.03
C ILE A 122 18.45 18.97 -11.25
N TYR A 123 17.20 18.56 -11.10
CA TYR A 123 16.22 18.53 -12.20
C TYR A 123 15.74 19.93 -12.52
N HIS A 124 15.51 20.75 -11.49
CA HIS A 124 15.15 22.16 -11.70
C HIS A 124 16.25 22.89 -12.48
N ARG A 125 17.52 22.76 -12.07
CA ARG A 125 18.66 23.35 -12.78
C ARG A 125 18.81 22.83 -14.21
N TYR A 126 18.51 21.55 -14.42
CA TYR A 126 18.48 21.00 -15.78
C TYR A 126 17.39 21.66 -16.63
N LEU A 127 16.17 21.79 -16.10
CA LEU A 127 15.06 22.42 -16.81
C LEU A 127 15.28 23.92 -17.05
N GLU A 128 15.93 24.62 -16.12
CA GLU A 128 16.40 26.00 -16.34
C GLU A 128 17.35 26.07 -17.54
N LYS A 129 18.34 25.18 -17.63
CA LYS A 129 19.24 25.13 -18.81
C LYS A 129 18.51 24.81 -20.10
N VAL A 130 17.52 23.92 -20.06
CA VAL A 130 16.69 23.61 -21.24
C VAL A 130 15.92 24.86 -21.67
N LEU A 131 15.33 25.58 -20.70
CA LEU A 131 14.62 26.84 -20.95
C LEU A 131 15.55 27.90 -21.56
N GLU A 132 16.77 28.05 -21.05
CA GLU A 132 17.79 28.96 -21.60
C GLU A 132 18.17 28.61 -23.05
N SER A 133 18.17 27.32 -23.40
CA SER A 133 18.51 26.86 -24.75
C SER A 133 17.35 26.89 -25.74
N ALA A 134 16.11 26.90 -25.25
CA ALA A 134 14.90 26.76 -26.06
C ALA A 134 14.14 28.09 -26.08
N GLU A 135 14.30 28.85 -27.16
CA GLU A 135 13.67 30.17 -27.34
C GLU A 135 12.12 30.12 -27.39
N GLU A 136 11.54 28.94 -27.59
CA GLU A 136 10.09 28.73 -27.72
C GLU A 136 9.35 28.72 -26.37
N PHE A 137 10.05 28.53 -25.25
CA PHE A 137 9.45 28.39 -23.92
C PHE A 137 9.92 29.52 -23.00
N HIS A 138 9.00 30.05 -22.20
CA HIS A 138 9.26 31.16 -21.27
C HIS A 138 9.20 30.71 -19.81
N GLU A 139 8.55 29.57 -19.53
CA GLU A 139 8.52 28.96 -18.21
C GLU A 139 8.76 27.44 -18.27
N ILE A 140 9.40 26.90 -17.23
CA ILE A 140 9.58 25.43 -17.07
C ILE A 140 8.24 24.68 -17.14
N ARG A 141 7.15 25.30 -16.65
CA ARG A 141 5.80 24.71 -16.71
C ARG A 141 5.33 24.47 -18.14
N GLU A 142 5.69 25.32 -19.09
CA GLU A 142 5.33 25.16 -20.50
C GLU A 142 6.05 23.96 -21.12
N ILE A 143 7.32 23.77 -20.77
CA ILE A 143 8.12 22.60 -21.18
C ILE A 143 7.45 21.31 -20.66
N ILE A 144 7.05 21.30 -19.39
CA ILE A 144 6.37 20.14 -18.78
C ILE A 144 5.03 19.88 -19.49
N ALA A 145 4.19 20.91 -19.67
CA ALA A 145 2.91 20.77 -20.35
C ALA A 145 3.06 20.25 -21.80
N ARG A 146 4.10 20.71 -22.50
CA ARG A 146 4.44 20.23 -23.84
C ARG A 146 4.87 18.77 -23.82
N TYR A 147 5.72 18.38 -22.87
CA TYR A 147 6.14 17.00 -22.69
C TYR A 147 4.95 16.08 -22.40
N ASP A 148 4.03 16.50 -21.52
CA ASP A 148 2.84 15.73 -21.18
C ASP A 148 1.96 15.51 -22.42
N THR A 149 1.68 16.59 -23.16
CA THR A 149 0.91 16.52 -24.42
C THR A 149 1.56 15.59 -25.44
N LEU A 150 2.88 15.69 -25.60
CA LEU A 150 3.64 14.86 -26.52
C LEU A 150 3.62 13.38 -26.09
N THR A 151 3.73 13.11 -24.80
CA THR A 151 3.67 11.77 -24.23
C THR A 151 2.30 11.15 -24.49
N THR A 152 1.21 11.87 -24.19
CA THR A 152 -0.16 11.40 -24.49
C THR A 152 -0.35 11.13 -25.97
N THR A 153 0.08 12.05 -26.84
CA THR A 153 -0.03 11.87 -28.29
C THR A 153 0.78 10.65 -28.77
N HIS A 154 1.96 10.43 -28.20
CA HIS A 154 2.80 9.27 -28.51
C HIS A 154 2.17 7.95 -28.05
N GLU A 155 1.55 7.92 -26.87
CA GLU A 155 0.77 6.77 -26.38
C GLU A 155 -0.42 6.46 -27.30
N ASP A 156 -1.18 7.48 -27.71
CA ASP A 156 -2.29 7.32 -28.65
C ASP A 156 -1.83 6.75 -29.99
N LYS A 157 -0.71 7.27 -30.52
CA LYS A 157 -0.13 6.75 -31.77
C LYS A 157 0.38 5.32 -31.65
N ASN A 158 0.94 4.94 -30.51
CA ASN A 158 1.31 3.55 -30.24
C ASN A 158 0.08 2.63 -30.19
N ASN A 159 -1.02 3.09 -29.60
CA ASN A 159 -2.28 2.35 -29.60
C ASN A 159 -2.84 2.18 -31.03
N GLU A 160 -2.75 3.21 -31.88
CA GLU A 160 -3.10 3.11 -33.30
C GLU A 160 -2.23 2.07 -34.02
N ILE A 161 -0.92 2.07 -33.81
CA ILE A 161 0.01 1.09 -34.38
C ILE A 161 -0.35 -0.33 -33.95
N LEU A 162 -0.68 -0.55 -32.67
CA LEU A 162 -1.16 -1.84 -32.19
C LEU A 162 -2.46 -2.25 -32.88
N GLY A 163 -3.38 -1.30 -33.10
CA GLY A 163 -4.61 -1.51 -33.87
C GLY A 163 -4.32 -1.98 -35.31
N TYR A 164 -3.43 -1.30 -36.02
CA TYR A 164 -3.03 -1.69 -37.38
C TYR A 164 -2.32 -3.04 -37.42
N ASN A 165 -1.45 -3.36 -36.45
CA ASN A 165 -0.79 -4.66 -36.36
C ASN A 165 -1.81 -5.80 -36.16
N ASN A 166 -2.83 -5.59 -35.33
CA ASN A 166 -3.90 -6.57 -35.16
C ASN A 166 -4.71 -6.76 -36.44
N GLN A 167 -5.02 -5.68 -37.17
CA GLN A 167 -5.69 -5.76 -38.46
C GLN A 167 -4.84 -6.49 -39.51
N LEU A 168 -3.53 -6.20 -39.57
CA LEU A 168 -2.59 -6.86 -40.47
C LEU A 168 -2.52 -8.37 -40.19
N SER A 169 -2.45 -8.76 -38.92
CA SER A 169 -2.49 -10.18 -38.52
C SER A 169 -3.79 -10.87 -38.95
N GLY A 170 -4.93 -10.19 -38.80
CA GLY A 170 -6.22 -10.69 -39.27
C GLY A 170 -6.28 -10.84 -40.80
N LEU A 171 -5.74 -9.88 -41.55
CA LEU A 171 -5.65 -9.94 -43.01
C LEU A 171 -4.71 -11.06 -43.47
N GLN A 172 -3.56 -11.23 -42.81
CA GLN A 172 -2.62 -12.32 -43.11
C GLN A 172 -3.27 -13.68 -42.92
N THR A 173 -3.98 -13.88 -41.81
CA THR A 173 -4.72 -15.13 -41.55
C THR A 173 -5.75 -15.43 -42.64
N ARG A 174 -6.44 -14.39 -43.14
CA ARG A 174 -7.42 -14.52 -44.24
C ARG A 174 -6.74 -14.86 -45.57
N LEU A 175 -5.59 -14.24 -45.85
CA LEU A 175 -4.79 -14.53 -47.04
C LEU A 175 -4.31 -15.98 -47.03
N ASP A 176 -3.74 -16.44 -45.92
CA ASP A 176 -3.23 -17.81 -45.77
C ASP A 176 -4.36 -18.84 -45.98
N LYS A 177 -5.56 -18.55 -45.45
CA LYS A 177 -6.75 -19.39 -45.66
C LYS A 177 -7.16 -19.45 -47.13
N ALA A 178 -7.26 -18.30 -47.80
CA ALA A 178 -7.64 -18.23 -49.20
C ALA A 178 -6.61 -18.94 -50.10
N GLN A 179 -5.31 -18.78 -49.82
CA GLN A 179 -4.24 -19.48 -50.51
C GLN A 179 -4.32 -21.01 -50.31
N SER A 180 -4.60 -21.47 -49.08
CA SER A 180 -4.80 -22.90 -48.81
C SER A 180 -5.98 -23.48 -49.61
N GLU A 181 -7.09 -22.74 -49.70
CA GLU A 181 -8.26 -23.14 -50.50
C GLU A 181 -7.95 -23.18 -52.00
N ALA A 182 -7.22 -22.18 -52.52
CA ALA A 182 -6.80 -22.14 -53.92
C ALA A 182 -5.94 -23.36 -54.28
N VAL A 183 -4.95 -23.72 -53.46
CA VAL A 183 -4.10 -24.90 -53.66
C VAL A 183 -4.92 -26.19 -53.69
N LYS A 184 -5.94 -26.32 -52.83
CA LYS A 184 -6.84 -27.49 -52.84
C LYS A 184 -7.62 -27.58 -54.15
N LEU A 185 -8.16 -26.46 -54.63
CA LEU A 185 -8.90 -26.40 -55.89
C LEU A 185 -8.02 -26.70 -57.10
N GLU A 186 -6.79 -26.18 -57.12
CA GLU A 186 -5.80 -26.48 -58.17
C GLU A 186 -5.43 -27.97 -58.20
N SER A 187 -5.25 -28.59 -57.03
CA SER A 187 -4.99 -30.03 -56.94
C SER A 187 -6.17 -30.84 -57.49
N TRP A 188 -7.39 -30.49 -57.10
CA TRP A 188 -8.61 -31.13 -57.60
C TRP A 188 -8.77 -30.96 -59.13
N TRP A 189 -8.53 -29.76 -59.64
CA TRP A 189 -8.56 -29.47 -61.08
C TRP A 189 -7.49 -30.27 -61.84
N THR A 190 -6.27 -30.34 -61.30
CA THR A 190 -5.17 -31.14 -61.87
C THR A 190 -5.55 -32.61 -61.96
N HIS A 191 -6.20 -33.15 -60.91
CA HIS A 191 -6.68 -34.53 -60.91
C HIS A 191 -7.74 -34.79 -62.00
N ILE A 192 -8.71 -33.87 -62.17
CA ILE A 192 -9.72 -33.95 -63.22
C ILE A 192 -9.06 -33.91 -64.60
N LYS A 193 -8.16 -32.95 -64.83
CA LYS A 193 -7.45 -32.79 -66.11
C LYS A 193 -6.64 -34.03 -66.46
N ASN A 194 -5.89 -34.58 -65.50
CA ASN A 194 -5.12 -35.81 -65.69
C ASN A 194 -6.03 -37.00 -66.02
N THR A 195 -7.19 -37.10 -65.36
CA THR A 195 -8.17 -38.15 -65.63
C THR A 195 -8.79 -38.01 -67.03
N ALA A 196 -9.16 -36.79 -67.42
CA ALA A 196 -9.68 -36.50 -68.76
C ALA A 196 -8.65 -36.80 -69.86
N ALA A 197 -7.38 -36.45 -69.66
CA ALA A 197 -6.29 -36.78 -70.58
C ALA A 197 -6.12 -38.30 -70.74
N LYS A 198 -6.13 -39.06 -69.63
CA LYS A 198 -6.10 -40.53 -69.66
C LYS A 198 -7.28 -41.12 -70.45
N LYS A 199 -8.51 -40.61 -70.21
CA LYS A 199 -9.71 -41.05 -70.96
C LYS A 199 -9.61 -40.72 -72.45
N THR A 200 -9.10 -39.54 -72.81
CA THR A 200 -8.91 -39.13 -74.20
C THR A 200 -7.88 -40.01 -74.91
N LEU A 201 -6.75 -40.32 -74.25
CA LEU A 201 -5.75 -41.25 -74.78
C LEU A 201 -6.31 -42.67 -74.97
N LEU A 202 -7.07 -43.17 -73.99
CA LEU A 202 -7.70 -44.49 -74.10
C LEU A 202 -8.70 -44.52 -75.26
N LEU A 203 -9.54 -43.50 -75.40
CA LEU A 203 -10.46 -43.38 -76.52
C LEU A 203 -9.72 -43.35 -77.86
N GLY A 204 -8.64 -42.57 -77.98
CA GLY A 204 -7.78 -42.56 -79.17
C GLY A 204 -7.18 -43.92 -79.50
N ARG A 205 -6.69 -44.66 -78.48
CA ARG A 205 -6.18 -46.04 -78.66
C ARG A 205 -7.26 -47.00 -79.14
N VAL A 206 -8.47 -46.94 -78.56
CA VAL A 206 -9.61 -47.74 -79.01
C VAL A 206 -9.96 -47.41 -80.45
N LYS A 207 -10.08 -46.14 -80.81
CA LYS A 207 -10.35 -45.70 -82.19
C LYS A 207 -9.31 -46.22 -83.18
N MET A 208 -8.02 -46.12 -82.88
CA MET A 208 -6.95 -46.63 -83.75
C MET A 208 -7.00 -48.16 -83.88
N ALA A 209 -7.20 -48.89 -82.78
CA ALA A 209 -7.30 -50.35 -82.82
C ALA A 209 -8.51 -50.80 -83.64
N THR A 210 -9.66 -50.15 -83.45
CA THR A 210 -10.87 -50.35 -84.26
C THR A 210 -10.58 -50.08 -85.73
N HIS A 211 -9.98 -48.94 -86.07
CA HIS A 211 -9.68 -48.59 -87.46
C HIS A 211 -8.74 -49.61 -88.10
N ASN A 212 -7.67 -50.02 -87.41
CA ASN A 212 -6.73 -51.03 -87.91
C ASN A 212 -7.42 -52.38 -88.17
N LEU A 213 -8.29 -52.82 -87.25
CA LEU A 213 -9.07 -54.04 -87.44
C LEU A 213 -10.06 -53.90 -88.61
N TYR A 214 -10.71 -52.75 -88.74
CA TYR A 214 -11.63 -52.47 -89.84
C TYR A 214 -10.92 -52.51 -91.20
N GLN A 215 -9.73 -51.90 -91.30
CA GLN A 215 -8.91 -51.98 -92.51
C GLN A 215 -8.54 -53.43 -92.83
N LEU A 216 -8.16 -54.24 -91.83
CA LEU A 216 -7.85 -55.66 -92.03
C LEU A 216 -9.06 -56.43 -92.57
N VAL A 217 -10.23 -56.27 -91.94
CA VAL A 217 -11.50 -56.86 -92.37
C VAL A 217 -11.84 -56.44 -93.80
N SER A 218 -11.74 -55.15 -94.09
CA SER A 218 -12.06 -54.58 -95.41
C SER A 218 -11.12 -55.11 -96.50
N ARG A 219 -9.83 -55.28 -96.19
CA ARG A 219 -8.85 -55.90 -97.11
C ARG A 219 -9.18 -57.36 -97.42
N HIS A 220 -9.64 -58.13 -96.44
CA HIS A 220 -10.05 -59.52 -96.66
C HIS A 220 -11.38 -59.66 -97.42
N GLN A 221 -12.29 -58.70 -97.28
CA GLN A 221 -13.58 -58.69 -97.98
C GLN A 221 -13.49 -58.19 -99.44
N LYS A 222 -12.47 -57.40 -99.80
CA LYS A 222 -12.36 -56.78 -101.13
C LYS A 222 -10.95 -56.91 -101.72
N SER A 223 -10.72 -57.95 -102.52
CA SER A 223 -9.56 -58.05 -103.41
C SER A 223 -9.68 -57.09 -104.61
N HIS A 224 -9.50 -55.77 -104.39
CA HIS A 224 -9.54 -54.65 -105.35
C HIS A 224 -10.87 -53.88 -105.49
N GLN A 225 -11.08 -52.84 -104.67
CA GLN A 225 -11.33 -51.45 -105.11
C GLN A 225 -11.74 -50.52 -103.94
N GLU A 226 -11.06 -49.38 -103.92
CA GLU A 226 -11.30 -48.09 -103.25
C GLU A 226 -11.62 -48.09 -101.73
N GLU A 227 -10.56 -47.76 -100.97
CA GLU A 227 -10.58 -47.39 -99.55
C GLU A 227 -11.36 -46.07 -99.36
N GLY A 228 -12.67 -46.17 -99.14
CA GLY A 228 -13.43 -45.07 -98.54
C GLY A 228 -13.13 -44.99 -97.05
N GLU A 229 -12.57 -43.86 -96.60
CA GLU A 229 -12.25 -43.59 -95.20
C GLU A 229 -13.55 -43.46 -94.38
N VAL A 230 -13.99 -44.55 -93.75
CA VAL A 230 -15.09 -44.48 -92.77
C VAL A 230 -14.51 -43.89 -91.50
N GLU A 231 -14.71 -42.61 -91.23
CA GLU A 231 -14.18 -41.96 -90.03
C GLU A 231 -14.93 -42.34 -88.73
N ASP A 232 -16.22 -42.70 -88.82
CA ASP A 232 -16.99 -43.04 -87.63
C ASP A 232 -16.60 -44.39 -87.03
N THR A 233 -16.23 -44.37 -85.75
CA THR A 233 -15.73 -45.54 -85.03
C THR A 233 -16.83 -46.59 -84.80
N ASN A 234 -18.09 -46.16 -84.62
CA ASN A 234 -19.19 -47.12 -84.40
C ASN A 234 -19.53 -47.86 -85.69
N GLU A 235 -19.54 -47.16 -86.83
CA GLU A 235 -19.70 -47.80 -88.15
C GLU A 235 -18.56 -48.77 -88.47
N GLN A 236 -17.31 -48.43 -88.16
CA GLN A 236 -16.17 -49.35 -88.28
C GLN A 236 -16.38 -50.63 -87.44
N LEU A 237 -16.77 -50.48 -86.16
CA LEU A 237 -17.07 -51.62 -85.27
C LEU A 237 -18.21 -52.48 -85.80
N ALA A 238 -19.28 -51.89 -86.33
CA ALA A 238 -20.42 -52.62 -86.87
C ALA A 238 -19.99 -53.50 -88.07
N LYS A 239 -19.15 -52.99 -88.96
CA LYS A 239 -18.62 -53.76 -90.10
C LYS A 239 -17.67 -54.87 -89.66
N ILE A 240 -16.78 -54.61 -88.68
CA ILE A 240 -15.94 -55.65 -88.09
C ILE A 240 -16.80 -56.76 -87.47
N GLN A 241 -17.83 -56.37 -86.70
CA GLN A 241 -18.74 -57.30 -86.05
C GLN A 241 -19.46 -58.18 -87.08
N GLN A 242 -20.01 -57.59 -88.14
CA GLN A 242 -20.68 -58.33 -89.21
C GLN A 242 -19.74 -59.36 -89.83
N TYR A 243 -18.51 -58.98 -90.15
CA TYR A 243 -17.53 -59.91 -90.72
C TYR A 243 -17.15 -61.06 -89.77
N ILE A 244 -16.98 -60.79 -88.47
CA ILE A 244 -16.74 -61.85 -87.47
C ILE A 244 -17.93 -62.81 -87.40
N GLN A 245 -19.15 -62.29 -87.45
CA GLN A 245 -20.37 -63.11 -87.45
C GLN A 245 -20.45 -63.98 -88.71
N ASP A 246 -20.16 -63.42 -89.88
CA ASP A 246 -20.13 -64.15 -91.15
C ASP A 246 -19.07 -65.27 -91.14
N LEU A 247 -17.83 -64.97 -90.71
CA LEU A 247 -16.78 -65.98 -90.56
C LEU A 247 -17.16 -67.08 -89.55
N THR A 248 -17.80 -66.70 -88.45
CA THR A 248 -18.28 -67.65 -87.43
C THR A 248 -19.36 -68.55 -88.01
N HIS A 249 -20.30 -68.00 -88.77
CA HIS A 249 -21.34 -68.75 -89.46
C HIS A 249 -20.74 -69.73 -90.47
N ILE A 250 -19.83 -69.27 -91.34
CA ILE A 250 -19.11 -70.11 -92.31
C ILE A 250 -18.36 -71.24 -91.61
N THR A 251 -17.63 -70.94 -90.53
CA THR A 251 -16.88 -71.97 -89.78
C THR A 251 -17.80 -72.99 -89.11
N GLN A 252 -18.96 -72.55 -88.60
CA GLN A 252 -19.97 -73.45 -88.04
C GLN A 252 -20.61 -74.32 -89.13
N GLU A 253 -20.88 -73.78 -90.32
CA GLU A 253 -21.36 -74.53 -91.48
C GLU A 253 -20.34 -75.56 -91.96
N ILE A 254 -19.06 -75.20 -92.06
CA ILE A 254 -17.97 -76.13 -92.39
C ILE A 254 -17.90 -77.26 -91.35
N LYS A 255 -17.94 -76.94 -90.05
CA LYS A 255 -17.96 -77.96 -88.98
C LYS A 255 -19.19 -78.87 -89.06
N ARG A 256 -20.36 -78.33 -89.41
CA ARG A 256 -21.59 -79.12 -89.63
C ARG A 256 -21.45 -80.03 -90.86
N ALA A 257 -20.86 -79.54 -91.94
CA ALA A 257 -20.59 -80.30 -93.16
C ALA A 257 -19.56 -81.42 -92.90
N GLU A 258 -18.49 -81.14 -92.14
CA GLU A 258 -17.50 -82.14 -91.71
C GLU A 258 -18.12 -83.21 -90.79
N ALA A 259 -18.95 -82.81 -89.83
CA ALA A 259 -19.68 -83.75 -88.97
C ALA A 259 -20.70 -84.61 -89.76
N ALA A 260 -21.38 -84.02 -90.75
CA ALA A 260 -22.27 -84.74 -91.65
C ALA A 260 -21.51 -85.71 -92.56
N ALA A 261 -20.33 -85.33 -93.07
CA ALA A 261 -19.46 -86.20 -93.86
C ALA A 261 -18.92 -87.39 -93.04
N LEU A 262 -18.56 -87.17 -91.76
CA LEU A 262 -18.18 -88.22 -90.82
C LEU A 262 -19.36 -89.15 -90.46
N SER A 263 -20.58 -88.61 -90.34
CA SER A 263 -21.80 -89.41 -90.16
C SER A 263 -22.16 -90.23 -91.39
N TYR A 264 -21.92 -89.72 -92.60
CA TYR A 264 -22.17 -90.43 -93.86
C TYR A 264 -21.14 -91.55 -94.08
N ALA A 265 -19.87 -91.32 -93.74
CA ALA A 265 -18.83 -92.34 -93.73
C ALA A 265 -19.08 -93.46 -92.67
N GLY A 266 -19.73 -93.12 -91.54
CA GLY A 266 -20.22 -94.10 -90.56
C GLY A 266 -21.47 -94.87 -91.01
N ALA A 267 -22.34 -94.26 -91.82
CA ALA A 267 -23.53 -94.93 -92.37
C ALA A 267 -23.21 -95.84 -93.57
N SER A 268 -22.18 -95.51 -94.37
CA SER A 268 -21.70 -96.39 -95.45
C SER A 268 -20.89 -97.59 -94.98
N SER A 269 -20.60 -97.70 -93.68
CA SER A 269 -19.93 -98.85 -93.03
C SER A 269 -20.88 -99.73 -92.20
N SER A 270 -22.19 -99.50 -92.31
CA SER A 270 -23.25 -100.35 -91.74
C SER A 270 -24.22 -100.87 -92.83
N GLN A 271 -23.67 -101.51 -93.85
CA GLN A 271 -24.31 -102.53 -94.68
C GLN A 271 -23.32 -103.68 -94.90
#